data_AF-A0A137QSB0-F1
#
_entry.id   AF-A0A137QSB0-F1
#
_cell.length_a   1.000
_cell.length_b   1.000
_cell.length_c   1.000
_cell.angle_alpha   90.00
_cell.angle_beta   90.00
_cell.angle_gamma   90.00
#
_symmetry.space_group_name_H-M   'P 1'
#
loop_
_entity.id
_entity.type
_entity.pdbx_description
1 polymer ?
#
loop_
_entity_poly.entity_id
_entity_poly.type
_entity_poly.pdbx_seq_one_letter_code
_entity_poly.pdbx_strand_id
1 'polypeptide(L)'
;MADTWTDGILLKIVNIIVYLVFLGSNIYTVAAPQGIYYHGKETYITPAPWAFLIWSLIHILLLGTIIYQFFPQGKRIIIDGISWRFPLLAVLNAIYVNLWVSRHYIVAFVFALFVSSAVTHIYYIVKKYHVAENMSDELFVHLPFSLYHGWTTVLVVLTAFEAFGVNKLHQDAGVWTKVFVFLALFFLEGTAATYAFSTPEGDLPASIAIAWSLWAIFAQQRHPAFLHWSALAFAILALVWVLKGAFGLYRVRGRIALSDEERAPLVG
;
A
#
# COMPACT_ATOMS: atom_id res chain seq x y z
N MET A 1 -22.65 -14.76 24.39
CA MET A 1 -22.57 -16.02 23.62
C MET A 1 -21.17 -16.10 23.06
N ALA A 2 -20.52 -17.27 23.08
CA ALA A 2 -19.22 -17.42 22.44
C ALA A 2 -19.38 -17.29 20.93
N ASP A 3 -18.48 -16.54 20.28
CA ASP A 3 -18.49 -16.38 18.84
C ASP A 3 -18.32 -17.73 18.15
N THR A 4 -19.17 -18.01 17.16
CA THR A 4 -19.06 -19.22 16.33
C THR A 4 -18.36 -18.90 15.01
N TRP A 5 -17.71 -19.89 14.40
CA TRP A 5 -17.04 -19.68 13.11
C TRP A 5 -18.04 -19.29 11.99
N THR A 6 -19.32 -19.61 12.17
CA THR A 6 -20.43 -19.24 11.26
C THR A 6 -20.94 -17.82 11.45
N ASP A 7 -20.53 -17.09 12.48
CA ASP A 7 -20.96 -15.70 12.67
C ASP A 7 -20.45 -14.83 11.52
N GLY A 8 -21.35 -14.05 10.89
CA GLY A 8 -21.00 -13.20 9.75
C GLY A 8 -20.62 -13.98 8.48
N ILE A 9 -21.05 -15.24 8.34
CA ILE A 9 -20.65 -16.13 7.24
C ILE A 9 -20.88 -15.53 5.84
N LEU A 10 -21.96 -14.75 5.66
CA LEU A 10 -22.22 -14.08 4.39
C LEU A 10 -21.06 -13.16 4.02
N LEU A 11 -20.62 -12.30 4.95
CA LEU A 11 -19.52 -11.38 4.69
C LEU A 11 -18.19 -12.13 4.54
N LYS A 12 -17.97 -13.22 5.28
CA LYS A 12 -16.78 -14.08 5.12
C LYS A 12 -16.69 -14.67 3.71
N ILE A 13 -17.79 -15.20 3.19
CA ILE A 13 -17.88 -15.73 1.82
C ILE A 13 -17.67 -14.61 0.79
N VAL A 14 -18.31 -13.47 0.98
CA VAL A 14 -18.10 -12.30 0.09
C VAL A 14 -16.64 -11.87 0.09
N ASN A 15 -15.98 -11.78 1.25
CA ASN A 15 -14.57 -11.45 1.37
C ASN A 15 -13.67 -12.41 0.59
N ILE A 16 -13.96 -13.72 0.63
CA ILE A 16 -13.23 -14.72 -0.17
C ILE A 16 -13.43 -14.46 -1.67
N ILE A 17 -14.68 -14.29 -2.11
CA ILE A 17 -15.02 -14.09 -3.53
C ILE A 17 -14.35 -12.83 -4.07
N VAL A 18 -14.50 -11.70 -3.38
CA VAL A 18 -13.94 -10.42 -3.82
C VAL A 18 -12.41 -10.41 -3.76
N TYR A 19 -11.80 -11.12 -2.81
CA TYR A 19 -10.35 -11.33 -2.79
C TYR A 19 -9.88 -12.09 -4.03
N LEU A 20 -10.55 -13.18 -4.41
CA LEU A 20 -10.18 -13.95 -5.60
C LEU A 20 -10.32 -13.13 -6.89
N VAL A 21 -11.38 -12.33 -7.00
CA VAL A 21 -11.57 -11.40 -8.13
C VAL A 21 -10.45 -10.35 -8.17
N PHE A 22 -10.13 -9.75 -7.04
CA PHE A 22 -9.08 -8.74 -6.91
C PHE A 22 -7.69 -9.31 -7.24
N LEU A 23 -7.37 -10.49 -6.71
CA LEU A 23 -6.15 -11.25 -7.02
C LEU A 23 -6.08 -11.56 -8.52
N GLY A 24 -7.14 -12.11 -9.10
CA GLY A 24 -7.21 -12.43 -10.52
C GLY A 24 -6.98 -11.21 -11.41
N SER A 25 -7.58 -10.07 -11.06
CA SER A 25 -7.40 -8.80 -11.77
C SER A 25 -5.94 -8.34 -11.75
N ASN A 26 -5.23 -8.47 -10.62
CA ASN A 26 -3.83 -8.07 -10.53
C ASN A 26 -2.88 -9.07 -11.19
N ILE A 27 -3.12 -10.38 -11.03
CA ILE A 27 -2.36 -11.42 -11.74
C ILE A 27 -2.46 -11.18 -13.25
N TYR A 28 -3.64 -10.86 -13.77
CA TYR A 28 -3.83 -10.54 -15.19
C TYR A 28 -2.90 -9.40 -15.64
N THR A 29 -2.72 -8.35 -14.84
CA THR A 29 -1.79 -7.25 -15.20
C THR A 29 -0.32 -7.69 -15.29
N VAL A 30 0.09 -8.68 -14.50
CA VAL A 30 1.49 -9.16 -14.43
C VAL A 30 1.75 -10.27 -15.45
N ALA A 31 0.82 -11.21 -15.60
CA ALA A 31 0.98 -12.44 -16.36
C ALA A 31 0.38 -12.38 -17.77
N ALA A 32 -0.30 -11.29 -18.16
CA ALA A 32 -0.83 -11.15 -19.52
C ALA A 32 0.31 -11.27 -20.56
N PRO A 33 0.13 -12.03 -21.66
CA PRO A 33 1.16 -12.26 -22.67
C PRO A 33 1.73 -10.99 -23.30
N GLN A 34 0.94 -9.91 -23.27
CA GLN A 34 1.29 -8.61 -23.83
C GLN A 34 2.06 -7.73 -22.85
N GLY A 35 2.47 -8.21 -21.67
CA GLY A 35 3.28 -7.44 -20.71
C GLY A 35 2.71 -6.04 -20.41
N ILE A 36 1.49 -5.96 -19.88
CA ILE A 36 0.69 -4.71 -19.80
C ILE A 36 1.48 -3.50 -19.24
N TYR A 37 2.34 -3.72 -18.25
CA TYR A 37 3.19 -2.68 -17.66
C TYR A 37 4.22 -2.05 -18.62
N TYR A 38 4.47 -2.66 -19.78
CA TYR A 38 5.42 -2.19 -20.79
C TYR A 38 4.77 -1.45 -21.97
N HIS A 39 3.43 -1.47 -22.09
CA HIS A 39 2.71 -0.95 -23.27
C HIS A 39 1.70 0.17 -22.94
N GLY A 40 1.69 0.66 -21.71
CA GLY A 40 0.91 1.81 -21.29
C GLY A 40 1.56 3.15 -21.67
N LYS A 41 0.89 4.25 -21.33
CA LYS A 41 1.47 5.59 -21.41
C LYS A 41 2.61 5.71 -20.39
N GLU A 42 3.86 5.76 -20.87
CA GLU A 42 4.99 6.06 -20.00
C GLU A 42 5.05 7.56 -19.69
N THR A 43 5.21 7.89 -18.43
CA THR A 43 5.37 9.27 -17.94
C THR A 43 6.73 9.43 -17.27
N TYR A 44 7.10 10.67 -16.97
CA TYR A 44 8.35 10.98 -16.29
C TYR A 44 8.37 10.65 -14.79
N ILE A 45 7.30 10.05 -14.26
CA ILE A 45 7.24 9.49 -12.89
C ILE A 45 6.95 7.99 -12.90
N THR A 46 6.78 7.36 -14.06
CA THR A 46 6.51 5.92 -14.16
C THR A 46 7.68 5.13 -13.53
N PRO A 47 7.42 4.23 -12.57
CA PRO A 47 8.47 3.44 -11.94
C PRO A 47 8.92 2.29 -12.84
N ALA A 48 10.04 1.67 -12.50
CA ALA A 48 10.47 0.42 -13.13
C ALA A 48 9.42 -0.69 -12.87
N PRO A 49 9.19 -1.61 -13.82
CA PRO A 49 8.13 -2.63 -13.71
C PRO A 49 8.19 -3.50 -12.45
N TRP A 50 9.38 -3.71 -11.87
CA TRP A 50 9.54 -4.46 -10.64
C TRP A 50 8.86 -3.79 -9.43
N ALA A 51 8.53 -2.49 -9.49
CA ALA A 51 7.77 -1.81 -8.45
C ALA A 51 6.45 -2.53 -8.14
N PHE A 52 5.79 -3.05 -9.18
CA PHE A 52 4.48 -3.69 -9.08
C PHE A 52 4.52 -5.08 -8.42
N LEU A 53 5.71 -5.64 -8.14
CA LEU A 53 5.85 -6.86 -7.33
C LEU A 53 5.35 -6.67 -5.89
N ILE A 54 5.20 -5.43 -5.43
CA ILE A 54 4.54 -5.11 -4.16
C ILE A 54 3.11 -5.65 -4.10
N TRP A 55 2.41 -5.77 -5.24
CA TRP A 55 1.10 -6.39 -5.28
C TRP A 55 1.15 -7.85 -4.85
N SER A 56 2.16 -8.61 -5.27
CA SER A 56 2.31 -10.01 -4.83
C SER A 56 2.41 -10.10 -3.31
N LEU A 57 3.20 -9.20 -2.68
CA LEU A 57 3.31 -9.13 -1.23
C LEU A 57 1.98 -8.76 -0.57
N ILE A 58 1.30 -7.72 -1.05
CA ILE A 58 -0.02 -7.31 -0.54
C ILE A 58 -1.03 -8.47 -0.62
N HIS A 59 -1.07 -9.20 -1.73
CA HIS A 59 -2.02 -10.30 -1.92
C HIS A 59 -1.73 -11.51 -1.03
N ILE A 60 -0.45 -11.81 -0.75
CA ILE A 60 -0.05 -12.86 0.19
C ILE A 60 -0.49 -12.48 1.61
N LEU A 61 -0.27 -11.23 2.02
CA LEU A 61 -0.71 -10.75 3.33
C LEU A 61 -2.24 -10.74 3.46
N LEU A 62 -2.94 -10.30 2.40
CA LEU A 62 -4.40 -10.32 2.36
C LEU A 62 -4.97 -11.75 2.36
N LEU A 63 -4.28 -12.75 1.77
CA LEU A 63 -4.68 -14.15 1.94
C LEU A 63 -4.69 -14.53 3.43
N GLY A 64 -3.66 -14.10 4.15
CA GLY A 64 -3.60 -14.20 5.61
C GLY A 64 -4.81 -13.53 6.27
N THR A 65 -5.19 -12.32 5.87
CA THR A 65 -6.42 -11.64 6.34
C THR A 65 -7.68 -12.47 6.10
N ILE A 66 -7.81 -13.03 4.89
CA ILE A 66 -8.96 -13.87 4.50
C ILE A 66 -9.05 -15.15 5.32
N ILE A 67 -7.93 -15.73 5.72
CA ILE A 67 -7.91 -16.89 6.63
C ILE A 67 -8.19 -16.42 8.07
N TYR A 68 -7.62 -15.30 8.48
CA TYR A 68 -7.69 -14.80 9.85
C TYR A 68 -9.10 -14.40 10.28
N GLN A 69 -9.97 -13.97 9.35
CA GLN A 69 -11.36 -13.62 9.65
C GLN A 69 -12.20 -14.76 10.28
N PHE A 70 -11.75 -16.02 10.20
CA PHE A 70 -12.42 -17.17 10.81
C PHE A 70 -12.07 -17.39 12.29
N PHE A 71 -11.06 -16.68 12.80
CA PHE A 71 -10.66 -16.71 14.21
C PHE A 71 -11.40 -15.63 15.00
N PRO A 72 -11.62 -15.78 16.32
CA PRO A 72 -12.40 -14.81 17.10
C PRO A 72 -11.90 -13.36 17.01
N GLN A 73 -10.59 -13.15 17.12
CA GLN A 73 -9.98 -11.81 16.98
C GLN A 73 -10.08 -11.28 15.55
N GLY A 74 -9.74 -12.11 14.56
CA GLY A 74 -9.85 -11.71 13.15
C GLY A 74 -11.29 -11.39 12.75
N LYS A 75 -12.30 -12.12 13.24
CA LYS A 75 -13.72 -11.79 13.05
C LYS A 75 -14.02 -10.40 13.63
N ARG A 76 -13.67 -10.15 14.89
CA ARG A 76 -13.92 -8.87 15.57
C ARG A 76 -13.34 -7.67 14.78
N ILE A 77 -12.17 -7.82 14.18
CA ILE A 77 -11.54 -6.72 13.43
C ILE A 77 -12.04 -6.66 11.99
N ILE A 78 -12.07 -7.78 11.27
CA ILE A 78 -12.33 -7.84 9.82
C ILE A 78 -13.83 -7.81 9.51
N ILE A 79 -14.63 -8.61 10.22
CA ILE A 79 -16.07 -8.72 9.98
C ILE A 79 -16.81 -7.57 10.67
N ASP A 80 -16.54 -7.35 11.95
CA ASP A 80 -17.30 -6.37 12.74
C ASP A 80 -16.74 -4.95 12.58
N GLY A 81 -15.41 -4.79 12.48
CA GLY A 81 -14.75 -3.50 12.30
C GLY A 81 -14.70 -3.02 10.85
N ILE A 82 -13.91 -3.70 10.01
CA ILE A 82 -13.72 -3.35 8.59
C ILE A 82 -15.05 -3.50 7.83
N SER A 83 -15.74 -4.61 8.04
CA SER A 83 -17.06 -4.89 7.48
C SER A 83 -17.09 -4.81 5.95
N TRP A 84 -18.19 -4.36 5.35
CA TRP A 84 -18.43 -4.24 3.90
C TRP A 84 -17.46 -3.32 3.14
N ARG A 85 -16.52 -2.68 3.83
CA ARG A 85 -15.51 -1.80 3.21
C ARG A 85 -14.47 -2.58 2.42
N PHE A 86 -14.10 -3.79 2.86
CA PHE A 86 -13.17 -4.63 2.11
C PHE A 86 -13.76 -5.10 0.76
N PRO A 87 -15.01 -5.61 0.70
CA PRO A 87 -15.67 -5.86 -0.58
C PRO A 87 -15.77 -4.63 -1.48
N LEU A 88 -16.15 -3.48 -0.93
CA LEU A 88 -16.20 -2.23 -1.69
C LEU A 88 -14.83 -1.88 -2.29
N LEU A 89 -13.76 -1.95 -1.48
CA LEU A 89 -12.40 -1.71 -1.92
C LEU A 89 -11.99 -2.63 -3.08
N ALA A 90 -12.24 -3.94 -2.94
CA ALA A 90 -11.90 -4.92 -3.97
C ALA A 90 -12.63 -4.66 -5.30
N VAL A 91 -13.92 -4.32 -5.25
CA VAL A 91 -14.71 -3.97 -6.44
C VAL A 91 -14.20 -2.68 -7.09
N LEU A 92 -13.97 -1.62 -6.31
CA LEU A 92 -13.42 -0.36 -6.80
C LEU A 92 -12.05 -0.58 -7.46
N ASN A 93 -11.21 -1.43 -6.88
CA ASN A 93 -9.89 -1.72 -7.44
C ASN A 93 -9.98 -2.51 -8.74
N ALA A 94 -10.84 -3.53 -8.82
CA ALA A 94 -11.04 -4.27 -10.07
C ALA A 94 -11.50 -3.35 -11.22
N ILE A 95 -12.42 -2.41 -10.94
CA ILE A 95 -12.86 -1.40 -11.92
C ILE A 95 -11.70 -0.47 -12.31
N TYR A 96 -10.95 0.03 -11.32
CA TYR A 96 -9.75 0.86 -11.57
C TYR A 96 -8.76 0.16 -12.51
N VAL A 97 -8.39 -1.08 -12.22
CA VAL A 97 -7.44 -1.85 -13.02
C VAL A 97 -7.96 -2.03 -14.45
N ASN A 98 -9.24 -2.40 -14.60
CA ASN A 98 -9.82 -2.57 -15.93
C ASN A 98 -9.79 -1.27 -16.75
N LEU A 99 -10.20 -0.14 -16.16
CA LEU A 99 -10.15 1.18 -16.81
C LEU A 99 -8.73 1.59 -17.20
N TRP A 100 -7.75 1.31 -16.33
CA TRP A 100 -6.35 1.61 -16.58
C TRP A 100 -5.79 0.77 -17.74
N VAL A 101 -6.04 -0.55 -17.74
CA VAL A 101 -5.63 -1.46 -18.83
C VAL A 101 -6.27 -1.05 -20.16
N SER A 102 -7.54 -0.65 -20.13
CA SER A 102 -8.28 -0.13 -21.30
C SER A 102 -7.88 1.31 -21.69
N ARG A 103 -6.87 1.90 -21.04
CA ARG A 103 -6.31 3.23 -21.34
C ARG A 103 -7.28 4.40 -21.11
N HIS A 104 -8.33 4.21 -20.31
CA HIS A 104 -9.24 5.28 -19.90
C HIS A 104 -8.67 6.05 -18.70
N TYR A 105 -7.50 6.67 -18.88
CA TYR A 105 -6.67 7.17 -17.77
C TYR A 105 -7.36 8.21 -16.85
N ILE A 106 -8.19 9.11 -17.40
CA ILE A 106 -8.91 10.10 -16.59
C ILE A 106 -9.94 9.42 -15.67
N VAL A 107 -10.70 8.46 -16.20
CA VAL A 107 -11.69 7.72 -15.40
C VAL A 107 -10.98 6.79 -14.41
N ALA A 108 -9.87 6.16 -14.83
CA ALA A 108 -9.01 5.39 -13.95
C ALA A 108 -8.49 6.24 -12.80
N PHE A 109 -8.09 7.50 -13.03
CA PHE A 109 -7.67 8.42 -11.97
C PHE A 109 -8.78 8.68 -10.95
N VAL A 110 -10.02 8.92 -11.40
CA VAL A 110 -11.17 9.10 -10.49
C VAL A 110 -11.37 7.84 -9.63
N PHE A 111 -11.30 6.64 -10.23
CA PHE A 111 -11.41 5.40 -9.48
C PHE A 111 -10.19 5.15 -8.56
N ALA A 112 -8.99 5.58 -8.93
CA ALA A 112 -7.82 5.53 -8.04
C ALA A 112 -8.06 6.35 -6.76
N LEU A 113 -8.73 7.51 -6.85
CA LEU A 113 -9.13 8.30 -5.69
C LEU A 113 -10.18 7.57 -4.83
N PHE A 114 -11.15 6.89 -5.44
CA PHE A 114 -12.12 6.07 -4.68
C PHE A 114 -11.45 4.87 -3.99
N VAL A 115 -10.53 4.18 -4.68
CA VAL A 115 -9.73 3.11 -4.07
C VAL A 115 -8.92 3.67 -2.91
N SER A 116 -8.21 4.78 -3.10
CA SER A 116 -7.45 5.45 -2.04
C SER A 116 -8.33 5.79 -0.84
N SER A 117 -9.49 6.42 -1.07
CA SER A 117 -10.43 6.74 0.00
C SER A 117 -10.93 5.50 0.74
N ALA A 118 -11.24 4.40 0.03
CA ALA A 118 -11.69 3.16 0.65
C ALA A 118 -10.58 2.53 1.49
N VAL A 119 -9.34 2.45 0.98
CA VAL A 119 -8.19 1.96 1.74
C VAL A 119 -7.92 2.84 2.96
N THR A 120 -7.92 4.17 2.82
CA THR A 120 -7.72 5.12 3.92
C THR A 120 -8.75 4.92 5.03
N HIS A 121 -10.01 4.67 4.68
CA HIS A 121 -11.05 4.43 5.67
C HIS A 121 -10.83 3.12 6.42
N ILE A 122 -10.42 2.05 5.74
CA ILE A 122 -10.07 0.77 6.39
C ILE A 122 -8.84 0.95 7.28
N TYR A 123 -7.79 1.58 6.75
CA TYR A 123 -6.56 1.91 7.46
C TYR A 123 -6.84 2.67 8.76
N TYR A 124 -7.66 3.71 8.69
CA TYR A 124 -8.06 4.49 9.85
C TYR A 124 -8.82 3.66 10.88
N ILE A 125 -9.76 2.81 10.46
CA ILE A 125 -10.48 1.91 11.37
C ILE A 125 -9.51 1.00 12.11
N VAL A 126 -8.64 0.32 11.36
CA VAL A 126 -7.67 -0.63 11.90
C VAL A 126 -6.73 0.08 12.88
N LYS A 127 -6.09 1.18 12.47
CA LYS A 127 -5.10 1.87 13.31
C LYS A 127 -5.71 2.57 14.53
N LYS A 128 -6.93 3.11 14.44
CA LYS A 128 -7.52 3.91 15.53
C LYS A 128 -8.40 3.11 16.48
N TYR A 129 -9.19 2.16 15.97
CA TYR A 129 -10.20 1.47 16.77
C TYR A 129 -9.82 0.02 17.12
N HIS A 130 -8.79 -0.53 16.49
CA HIS A 130 -8.36 -1.91 16.70
C HIS A 130 -6.85 -1.98 16.92
N VAL A 131 -6.37 -1.62 18.12
CA VAL A 131 -4.95 -1.79 18.46
C VAL A 131 -4.58 -3.27 18.36
N ALA A 132 -3.46 -3.60 17.73
CA ALA A 132 -2.98 -4.97 17.62
C ALA A 132 -2.77 -5.58 19.02
N GLU A 133 -3.52 -6.63 19.35
CA GLU A 133 -3.40 -7.32 20.64
C GLU A 133 -2.29 -8.37 20.60
N ASN A 134 -1.93 -8.87 19.40
CA ASN A 134 -0.85 -9.81 19.19
C ASN A 134 -0.21 -9.71 17.80
N MET A 135 0.79 -10.57 17.56
CA MET A 135 1.52 -10.62 16.29
C MET A 135 0.63 -11.01 15.10
N SER A 136 -0.43 -11.79 15.32
CA SER A 136 -1.36 -12.21 14.26
C SER A 136 -2.23 -11.04 13.78
N ASP A 137 -2.72 -10.21 14.69
CA ASP A 137 -3.40 -8.95 14.33
C ASP A 137 -2.48 -8.06 13.50
N GLU A 138 -1.23 -7.88 13.97
CA GLU A 138 -0.26 -7.04 13.28
C GLU A 138 0.03 -7.58 11.87
N LEU A 139 0.33 -8.89 11.75
CA LEU A 139 0.73 -9.52 10.49
C LEU A 139 -0.42 -9.65 9.48
N PHE A 140 -1.62 -10.00 9.93
CA PHE A 140 -2.74 -10.33 9.05
C PHE A 140 -3.77 -9.20 8.92
N VAL A 141 -3.67 -8.11 9.67
CA VAL A 141 -4.58 -6.97 9.54
C VAL A 141 -3.82 -5.65 9.38
N HIS A 142 -2.97 -5.28 10.33
CA HIS A 142 -2.31 -3.97 10.28
C HIS A 142 -1.33 -3.86 9.11
N LEU A 143 -0.48 -4.87 8.93
CA LEU A 143 0.55 -4.92 7.91
C LEU A 143 -0.02 -4.82 6.47
N PRO A 144 -0.98 -5.67 6.04
CA PRO A 144 -1.52 -5.59 4.68
C PRO A 144 -2.19 -4.25 4.39
N PHE A 145 -3.03 -3.74 5.29
CA PHE A 145 -3.76 -2.49 5.04
C PHE A 145 -2.87 -1.25 5.13
N SER A 146 -1.83 -1.25 5.97
CA SER A 146 -0.79 -0.21 5.98
C SER A 146 0.01 -0.19 4.68
N LEU A 147 0.51 -1.35 4.25
CA LEU A 147 1.27 -1.49 3.01
C LEU A 147 0.44 -1.07 1.79
N TYR A 148 -0.82 -1.52 1.74
CA TYR A 148 -1.76 -1.15 0.68
C TYR A 148 -2.07 0.35 0.70
N HIS A 149 -2.24 0.96 1.88
CA HIS A 149 -2.47 2.40 1.98
C HIS A 149 -1.30 3.21 1.40
N GLY A 150 -0.06 2.91 1.82
CA GLY A 150 1.14 3.56 1.28
C GLY A 150 1.29 3.35 -0.24
N TRP A 151 1.06 2.14 -0.74
CA TRP A 151 1.10 1.85 -2.18
C TRP A 151 0.02 2.61 -2.96
N THR A 152 -1.19 2.73 -2.41
CA THR A 152 -2.29 3.43 -3.10
C THR A 152 -2.02 4.93 -3.20
N THR A 153 -1.35 5.53 -2.22
CA THR A 153 -0.87 6.92 -2.34
C THR A 153 0.05 7.10 -3.56
N VAL A 154 0.97 6.15 -3.78
CA VAL A 154 1.83 6.15 -4.98
C VAL A 154 0.99 6.00 -6.24
N LEU A 155 0.06 5.04 -6.27
CA LEU A 155 -0.80 4.80 -7.44
C LEU A 155 -1.59 6.04 -7.84
N VAL A 156 -2.20 6.76 -6.89
CA VAL A 156 -2.92 8.00 -7.19
C VAL A 156 -2.03 9.01 -7.91
N VAL A 157 -0.79 9.16 -7.46
CA VAL A 157 0.19 10.04 -8.11
C VAL A 157 0.50 9.52 -9.52
N LEU A 158 0.83 8.24 -9.69
CA LEU A 158 1.13 7.67 -11.00
C LEU A 158 -0.03 7.85 -11.98
N THR A 159 -1.25 7.51 -11.56
CA THR A 159 -2.45 7.62 -12.41
C THR A 159 -2.77 9.09 -12.74
N ALA A 160 -2.47 10.04 -11.85
CA ALA A 160 -2.62 11.47 -12.16
C ALA A 160 -1.72 11.89 -13.33
N PHE A 161 -0.46 11.44 -13.35
CA PHE A 161 0.45 11.71 -14.47
C PHE A 161 0.04 10.95 -15.74
N GLU A 162 -0.51 9.75 -15.63
CA GLU A 162 -1.07 9.04 -16.79
C GLU A 162 -2.30 9.77 -17.35
N ALA A 163 -3.17 10.32 -16.50
CA ALA A 163 -4.34 11.06 -16.92
C ALA A 163 -3.98 12.41 -17.58
N PHE A 164 -3.07 13.18 -16.98
CA PHE A 164 -2.87 14.60 -17.33
C PHE A 164 -1.45 14.95 -17.80
N GLY A 165 -0.46 14.08 -17.57
CA GLY A 165 0.93 14.31 -17.94
C GLY A 165 1.23 14.07 -19.42
N VAL A 166 2.46 14.38 -19.83
CA VAL A 166 2.96 14.11 -21.19
C VAL A 166 3.36 12.63 -21.33
N ASN A 167 3.23 12.08 -22.55
CA ASN A 167 3.76 10.75 -22.86
C ASN A 167 5.25 10.88 -23.19
N LYS A 168 6.10 10.32 -22.32
CA LYS A 168 7.57 10.37 -22.43
C LYS A 168 8.11 9.75 -23.72
N LEU A 169 7.39 8.80 -24.31
CA LEU A 169 7.81 8.15 -25.56
C LEU A 169 7.65 9.07 -26.79
N HIS A 170 6.84 10.13 -26.68
CA HIS A 170 6.50 11.00 -27.81
C HIS A 170 6.92 12.46 -27.57
N GLN A 171 7.11 12.87 -26.32
CA GLN A 171 7.35 14.25 -25.96
C GLN A 171 8.35 14.37 -24.80
N ASP A 172 9.35 15.22 -25.01
CA ASP A 172 10.34 15.56 -23.99
C ASP A 172 9.74 16.34 -22.79
N ALA A 173 10.36 16.17 -21.62
CA ALA A 173 9.97 16.87 -20.40
C ALA A 173 10.24 18.39 -20.51
N GLY A 174 9.16 19.16 -20.70
CA GLY A 174 9.16 20.62 -20.54
C GLY A 174 9.37 21.06 -19.08
N VAL A 175 9.49 22.37 -18.87
CA VAL A 175 9.73 22.95 -17.53
C VAL A 175 8.63 22.57 -16.54
N TRP A 176 7.36 22.70 -16.93
CA TRP A 176 6.23 22.33 -16.06
C TRP A 176 6.20 20.84 -15.72
N THR A 177 6.49 19.96 -16.69
CA THR A 177 6.62 18.53 -16.43
C THR A 177 7.69 18.27 -15.36
N LYS A 178 8.86 18.92 -15.47
CA LYS A 178 9.94 18.77 -14.49
C LYS A 178 9.51 19.24 -13.10
N VAL A 179 8.85 20.40 -13.01
CA VAL A 179 8.35 20.97 -11.75
C VAL A 179 7.32 20.06 -11.11
N PHE A 180 6.30 19.60 -11.85
CA PHE A 180 5.27 18.75 -11.28
C PHE A 180 5.80 17.38 -10.84
N VAL A 181 6.70 16.76 -11.62
CA VAL A 181 7.34 15.50 -11.19
C VAL A 181 8.15 15.73 -9.91
N PHE A 182 8.92 16.81 -9.81
CA PHE A 182 9.65 17.13 -8.58
C PHE A 182 8.71 17.30 -7.38
N LEU A 183 7.62 18.06 -7.52
CA LEU A 183 6.62 18.24 -6.46
C LEU A 183 5.95 16.92 -6.07
N ALA A 184 5.69 16.03 -7.03
CA ALA A 184 5.14 14.72 -6.76
C ALA A 184 6.12 13.81 -6.00
N LEU A 185 7.40 13.82 -6.36
CA LEU A 185 8.43 13.09 -5.62
C LEU A 185 8.60 13.64 -4.19
N PHE A 186 8.60 14.96 -4.04
CA PHE A 186 8.64 15.63 -2.73
C PHE A 186 7.42 15.29 -1.88
N PHE A 187 6.22 15.28 -2.47
CA PHE A 187 4.99 14.88 -1.80
C PHE A 187 5.06 13.42 -1.31
N LEU A 188 5.53 12.49 -2.14
CA LEU A 188 5.70 11.09 -1.75
C LEU A 188 6.71 10.96 -0.62
N GLU A 189 7.86 11.62 -0.71
CA GLU A 189 8.88 11.61 0.34
C GLU A 189 8.35 12.17 1.67
N GLY A 190 7.69 13.33 1.65
CA GLY A 190 7.06 13.92 2.83
C GLY A 190 5.96 13.04 3.42
N THR A 191 5.24 12.28 2.59
CA THR A 191 4.27 11.28 3.05
C THR A 191 4.98 10.10 3.73
N ALA A 192 6.11 9.62 3.21
CA ALA A 192 6.92 8.58 3.85
C ALA A 192 7.44 9.03 5.23
N ALA A 193 7.86 10.29 5.35
CA ALA A 193 8.23 10.90 6.63
C ALA A 193 7.02 10.94 7.60
N THR A 194 5.86 11.37 7.11
CA THR A 194 4.61 11.43 7.91
C THR A 194 4.26 10.07 8.50
N TYR A 195 4.34 8.98 7.72
CA TYR A 195 4.16 7.62 8.24
C TYR A 195 5.23 7.23 9.27
N ALA A 196 6.50 7.58 9.03
CA ALA A 196 7.55 7.28 10.00
C ALA A 196 7.35 8.01 11.34
N PHE A 197 6.68 9.17 11.36
CA PHE A 197 6.40 9.94 12.58
C PHE A 197 4.96 9.84 13.11
N SER A 198 4.09 9.03 12.50
CA SER A 198 2.67 8.96 12.87
C SER A 198 2.42 8.39 14.28
N THR A 199 3.30 7.51 14.76
CA THR A 199 3.30 6.95 16.12
C THR A 199 4.73 6.83 16.64
N PRO A 200 4.96 6.52 17.95
CA PRO A 200 6.30 6.24 18.46
C PRO A 200 7.04 5.14 17.68
N GLU A 201 6.34 4.09 17.28
CA GLU A 201 6.84 3.01 16.43
C GLU A 201 6.94 3.42 14.95
N GLY A 202 6.09 4.36 14.51
CA GLY A 202 5.87 4.72 13.12
C GLY A 202 5.07 3.66 12.36
N ASP A 203 4.64 4.00 11.14
CA ASP A 203 3.96 3.09 10.23
C ASP A 203 4.90 2.58 9.14
N LEU A 204 5.79 1.68 9.57
CA LEU A 204 6.84 1.11 8.73
C LEU A 204 6.37 0.54 7.38
N PRO A 205 5.27 -0.24 7.28
CA PRO A 205 4.88 -0.86 6.02
C PRO A 205 4.48 0.18 4.96
N ALA A 206 3.71 1.20 5.34
CA ALA A 206 3.34 2.30 4.44
C ALA A 206 4.57 3.10 3.97
N SER A 207 5.52 3.40 4.88
CA SER A 207 6.79 4.04 4.52
C SER A 207 7.63 3.19 3.56
N ILE A 208 7.69 1.86 3.76
CA ILE A 208 8.38 0.93 2.87
C ILE A 208 7.78 0.95 1.46
N ALA A 209 6.44 0.94 1.33
CA ALA A 209 5.79 0.99 0.02
C ALA A 209 6.21 2.24 -0.80
N ILE A 210 6.30 3.39 -0.13
CA ILE A 210 6.71 4.63 -0.78
C ILE A 210 8.21 4.61 -1.12
N ALA A 211 9.07 4.21 -0.18
CA ALA A 211 10.52 4.12 -0.42
C ALA A 211 10.84 3.16 -1.58
N TRP A 212 10.21 1.98 -1.60
CA TRP A 212 10.27 1.01 -2.70
C TRP A 212 9.91 1.65 -4.05
N SER A 213 8.85 2.44 -4.07
CA SER A 213 8.39 3.12 -5.28
C SER A 213 9.37 4.20 -5.76
N LEU A 214 9.91 5.02 -4.85
CA LEU A 214 10.90 6.05 -5.19
C LEU A 214 12.18 5.45 -5.78
N TRP A 215 12.65 4.31 -5.24
CA TRP A 215 13.76 3.57 -5.83
C TRP A 215 13.45 3.05 -7.23
N ALA A 216 12.23 2.59 -7.47
CA ALA A 216 11.81 2.14 -8.80
C ALA A 216 11.69 3.29 -9.80
N ILE A 217 11.23 4.47 -9.36
CA ILE A 217 11.21 5.68 -10.19
C ILE A 217 12.64 6.09 -10.55
N PHE A 218 13.55 6.12 -9.58
CA PHE A 218 14.97 6.39 -9.84
C PHE A 218 15.57 5.41 -10.87
N ALA A 219 15.30 4.12 -10.72
CA ALA A 219 15.81 3.08 -11.61
C ALA A 219 15.36 3.28 -13.07
N GLN A 220 14.10 3.68 -13.28
CA GLN A 220 13.48 3.88 -14.59
C GLN A 220 13.82 5.23 -15.24
N GLN A 221 13.82 6.31 -14.45
CA GLN A 221 13.93 7.67 -14.97
C GLN A 221 15.41 8.09 -15.09
N ARG A 222 16.05 7.76 -16.23
CA ARG A 222 17.45 8.10 -16.51
C ARG A 222 17.66 9.49 -17.13
N HIS A 223 16.70 9.96 -17.89
CA HIS A 223 16.70 11.29 -18.50
C HIS A 223 15.31 11.94 -18.36
N PRO A 224 15.25 13.27 -18.14
CA PRO A 224 16.36 14.21 -17.94
C PRO A 224 17.06 14.05 -16.57
N ALA A 225 18.35 14.42 -16.50
CA ALA A 225 19.18 14.26 -15.31
C ALA A 225 18.57 14.87 -14.03
N PHE A 226 17.92 16.02 -14.14
CA PHE A 226 17.22 16.65 -13.02
C PHE A 226 16.23 15.69 -12.33
N LEU A 227 15.42 14.96 -13.10
CA LEU A 227 14.44 14.03 -12.55
C LEU A 227 15.11 12.77 -11.99
N HIS A 228 16.14 12.26 -12.66
CA HIS A 228 16.92 11.11 -12.20
C HIS A 228 17.51 11.36 -10.81
N TRP A 229 18.24 12.47 -10.65
CA TRP A 229 18.92 12.79 -9.39
C TRP A 229 17.95 13.23 -8.29
N SER A 230 16.84 13.90 -8.64
CA SER A 230 15.78 14.20 -7.67
C SER A 230 15.15 12.92 -7.12
N ALA A 231 14.83 11.96 -7.99
CA ALA A 231 14.30 10.67 -7.57
C ALA A 231 15.28 9.91 -6.66
N LEU A 232 16.59 9.93 -6.96
CA LEU A 232 17.60 9.33 -6.10
C LEU A 232 17.64 9.99 -4.72
N ALA A 233 17.69 11.32 -4.68
CA ALA A 233 17.76 12.08 -3.43
C ALA A 233 16.57 11.75 -2.52
N PHE A 234 15.36 11.77 -3.07
CA PHE A 234 14.14 11.43 -2.32
C PHE A 234 14.07 9.95 -1.95
N ALA A 235 14.58 9.03 -2.79
CA ALA A 235 14.65 7.61 -2.45
C ALA A 235 15.60 7.33 -1.26
N ILE A 236 16.74 8.03 -1.20
CA ILE A 236 17.68 7.96 -0.07
C ILE A 236 17.04 8.52 1.20
N LEU A 237 16.39 9.69 1.11
CA LEU A 237 15.68 10.28 2.26
C LEU A 237 14.57 9.36 2.77
N ALA A 238 13.77 8.78 1.87
CA ALA A 238 12.73 7.82 2.23
C ALA A 238 13.30 6.57 2.94
N LEU A 239 14.51 6.12 2.58
CA LEU A 239 15.18 5.03 3.27
C LEU A 239 15.56 5.40 4.71
N VAL A 240 15.95 6.65 4.98
CA VAL A 240 16.20 7.14 6.34
C VAL A 240 14.93 7.02 7.19
N TRP A 241 13.76 7.32 6.63
CA TRP A 241 12.48 7.20 7.33
C TRP A 241 12.11 5.74 7.63
N VAL A 242 12.39 4.82 6.69
CA VAL A 242 12.25 3.38 6.91
C VAL A 242 13.15 2.91 8.06
N LEU A 243 14.41 3.35 8.09
CA LEU A 243 15.35 3.01 9.17
C LEU A 243 14.90 3.58 10.52
N LYS A 244 14.38 4.81 10.55
CA LYS A 244 13.78 5.40 11.75
C LYS A 244 12.61 4.57 12.26
N GLY A 245 11.69 4.17 11.37
CA GLY A 245 10.53 3.34 11.72
C GLY A 245 10.96 1.98 12.26
N ALA A 246 11.93 1.32 11.62
CA ALA A 246 12.49 0.06 12.08
C ALA A 246 13.13 0.17 13.48
N PHE A 247 13.87 1.25 13.74
CA PHE A 247 14.45 1.52 15.05
C PHE A 247 13.39 1.81 16.12
N GLY A 248 12.33 2.54 15.77
CA GLY A 248 11.18 2.80 16.64
C GLY A 248 10.51 1.50 17.08
N LEU A 249 10.22 0.61 16.12
CA LEU A 249 9.65 -0.71 16.38
C LEU A 249 10.54 -1.58 17.28
N TYR A 250 11.85 -1.60 17.03
CA TYR A 250 12.81 -2.34 17.85
C TYR A 250 12.82 -1.85 19.31
N ARG A 251 12.83 -0.53 19.52
CA ARG A 251 12.81 0.06 20.87
C ARG A 251 11.53 -0.28 21.64
N VAL A 252 10.37 -0.23 20.99
CA VAL A 252 9.10 -0.50 21.66
C VAL A 252 8.98 -1.98 22.03
N ARG A 253 9.37 -2.88 21.14
CA ARG A 253 9.43 -4.32 21.46
C ARG A 253 10.44 -4.62 22.57
N GLY A 254 11.60 -3.96 22.57
CA GLY A 254 12.59 -4.08 23.65
C GLY A 254 12.09 -3.59 25.00
N ARG A 255 11.29 -2.51 25.04
CA ARG A 255 10.66 -2.03 26.29
C ARG A 255 9.63 -3.02 26.85
N ILE A 256 8.82 -3.63 25.99
CA ILE A 256 7.82 -4.63 26.41
C ILE A 256 8.53 -5.87 26.98
N ALA A 257 9.59 -6.36 26.30
CA ALA A 257 10.38 -7.49 26.77
C ALA A 257 11.01 -7.25 28.16
N LEU A 258 11.58 -6.06 28.39
CA LEU A 258 12.16 -5.70 29.69
C LEU A 258 11.09 -5.61 30.81
N SER A 259 9.89 -5.10 30.50
CA SER A 259 8.80 -5.04 31.49
C SER A 259 8.19 -6.40 31.82
N ASP A 260 8.28 -7.37 30.91
CA ASP A 260 7.84 -8.75 31.15
C ASP A 260 8.86 -9.52 32.01
N GLU A 261 10.17 -9.26 31.85
CA GLU A 261 11.23 -9.82 32.70
C GLU A 261 11.13 -9.32 34.16
N GLU A 262 10.77 -8.06 34.39
CA GLU A 262 10.52 -7.52 35.74
C GLU A 262 9.27 -8.11 36.41
N ARG A 263 8.38 -8.75 35.64
CA ARG A 263 7.17 -9.45 36.13
C ARG A 263 7.34 -10.96 36.21
N ALA A 264 8.52 -11.48 35.87
CA ALA A 264 8.82 -12.90 36.06
C ALA A 264 8.77 -13.21 37.57
N PRO A 265 8.00 -14.23 38.01
CA PRO A 265 7.92 -14.56 39.42
C PRO A 265 9.30 -14.96 39.92
N LEU A 266 9.82 -14.21 40.90
CA LEU A 266 11.01 -14.56 41.67
C LEU A 266 10.69 -15.76 42.58
N VAL A 267 10.56 -16.95 42.00
CA VAL A 267 10.52 -18.21 42.76
C VAL A 267 11.07 -19.34 41.90
N GLY A 268 12.36 -19.60 42.11
CA GLY A 268 12.89 -20.96 42.23
C GLY A 268 13.09 -21.25 43.72
#